data_AF-A0A8D6ZWF6-F1
#
_entry.id   AF-A0A8D6ZWF6-F1
#
_cell.length_a   1.000
_cell.length_b   1.000
_cell.length_c   1.000
_cell.angle_alpha   90.00
_cell.angle_beta   90.00
_cell.angle_gamma   90.00
#
_symmetry.space_group_name_H-M   'P 1'
#
loop_
_entity.id
_entity.type
_entity.pdbx_description
1 polymer ?
#
loop_
_entity_poly.entity_id
_entity_poly.type
_entity_poly.pdbx_seq_one_letter_code
_entity_poly.pdbx_strand_id
1 'polypeptide(L)'
;MASGESQKHLLSLIRNFASEKSQEELRVSDRKKRLLELQNDLNVANADLDGAKRSREMVEQELRGSQVQLSMIGASIHAQEARISLLQEEILKLRSDLDTLKSEVRFMRDEFVNSMCELNKKIRSIPTCFYFHLFSFLKGLEDNITCLSTQMHELEAEYEKERHNRDKVCEQLAHVERRWFLVTAIMEETKQLQELAEYPSWFECFPNYKKQTSELEKVYASLGEDLQKKCTCPGCGSNNIEDGGN
;
A
#
# COMPACT_ATOMS: atom_id res chain seq x y z
N MET A 1 162.50 51.34 -55.62
CA MET A 1 161.07 51.36 -55.99
C MET A 1 160.11 50.85 -54.90
N ALA A 2 160.56 50.62 -53.65
CA ALA A 2 159.74 50.01 -52.58
C ALA A 2 158.87 50.97 -51.72
N SER A 3 159.04 52.29 -51.85
CA SER A 3 158.33 53.29 -51.00
C SER A 3 156.93 53.68 -51.51
N GLY A 4 156.62 53.43 -52.79
CA GLY A 4 155.31 53.77 -53.36
C GLY A 4 154.22 52.72 -53.09
N GLU A 5 154.60 51.54 -52.63
CA GLU A 5 153.72 50.40 -52.40
C GLU A 5 153.09 50.43 -50.99
N SER A 6 153.87 50.79 -49.97
CA SER A 6 153.41 50.98 -48.59
C SER A 6 152.41 52.14 -48.44
N GLN A 7 152.64 53.25 -49.15
CA GLN A 7 151.72 54.39 -49.17
C GLN A 7 150.38 54.06 -49.85
N LYS A 8 150.40 53.26 -50.93
CA LYS A 8 149.19 52.74 -51.57
C LYS A 8 148.42 51.78 -50.65
N HIS A 9 149.13 50.97 -49.88
CA HIS A 9 148.53 50.06 -48.90
C HIS A 9 147.82 50.81 -47.77
N LEU A 10 148.46 51.84 -47.19
CA LEU A 10 147.85 52.69 -46.16
C LEU A 10 146.58 53.41 -46.67
N LEU A 11 146.64 53.98 -47.88
CA LEU A 11 145.48 54.62 -48.51
C LEU A 11 144.34 53.62 -48.80
N SER A 12 144.67 52.36 -49.11
CA SER A 12 143.68 51.29 -49.26
C SER A 12 143.01 50.94 -47.93
N LEU A 13 143.76 50.85 -46.84
CA LEU A 13 143.21 50.57 -45.50
C LEU A 13 142.28 51.70 -45.04
N ILE A 14 142.66 52.97 -45.26
CA ILE A 14 141.81 54.13 -44.95
C ILE A 14 140.52 54.10 -45.78
N ARG A 15 140.60 53.80 -47.08
CA ARG A 15 139.43 53.68 -47.95
C ARG A 15 138.51 52.54 -47.50
N ASN A 16 139.10 51.37 -47.19
CA ASN A 16 138.35 50.20 -46.72
C ASN A 16 137.65 50.52 -45.40
N PHE A 17 138.36 51.11 -44.43
CA PHE A 17 137.79 51.53 -43.15
C PHE A 17 136.67 52.57 -43.33
N ALA A 18 136.85 53.56 -44.20
CA ALA A 18 135.81 54.55 -44.49
C ALA A 18 134.57 53.90 -45.14
N SER A 19 134.77 52.96 -46.07
CA SER A 19 133.67 52.22 -46.71
C SER A 19 132.95 51.27 -45.74
N GLU A 20 133.69 50.61 -44.85
CA GLU A 20 133.16 49.71 -43.83
C GLU A 20 132.38 50.50 -42.76
N LYS A 21 132.92 51.64 -42.32
CA LYS A 21 132.23 52.57 -41.42
C LYS A 21 130.92 53.09 -42.04
N SER A 22 130.94 53.50 -43.30
CA SER A 22 129.72 53.94 -44.01
C SER A 22 128.70 52.81 -44.17
N GLN A 23 129.14 51.58 -44.48
CA GLN A 23 128.27 50.42 -44.53
C GLN A 23 127.66 50.08 -43.16
N GLU A 24 128.44 50.15 -42.10
CA GLU A 24 127.96 49.86 -40.75
C GLU A 24 126.96 50.92 -40.28
N GLU A 25 127.20 52.20 -40.56
CA GLU A 25 126.25 53.29 -40.29
C GLU A 25 124.91 53.08 -41.02
N LEU A 26 124.94 52.65 -42.29
CA LEU A 26 123.74 52.28 -43.04
C LEU A 26 123.01 51.09 -42.39
N ARG A 27 123.71 50.02 -42.01
CA ARG A 27 123.11 48.86 -41.31
C ARG A 27 122.48 49.25 -39.98
N VAL A 28 123.13 50.13 -39.22
CA VAL A 28 122.58 50.65 -37.95
C VAL A 28 121.33 51.49 -38.20
N SER A 29 121.32 52.33 -39.24
CA SER A 29 120.15 53.11 -39.64
C SER A 29 118.96 52.21 -40.02
N ASP A 30 119.19 51.18 -40.85
CA ASP A 30 118.17 50.20 -41.23
C ASP A 30 117.62 49.44 -40.02
N ARG A 31 118.50 48.98 -39.12
CA ARG A 31 118.09 48.31 -37.87
C ARG A 31 117.23 49.22 -36.99
N LYS A 32 117.58 50.51 -36.87
CA LYS A 32 116.77 51.49 -36.11
C LYS A 32 115.39 51.68 -36.73
N LYS A 33 115.30 51.81 -38.05
CA LYS A 33 114.00 51.93 -38.75
C LYS A 33 113.14 50.70 -38.50
N ARG A 34 113.73 49.50 -38.62
CA ARG A 34 113.03 48.24 -38.36
C ARG A 34 112.58 48.08 -36.90
N LEU A 35 113.39 48.55 -35.93
CA LEU A 35 112.98 48.59 -34.52
C LEU A 35 111.77 49.50 -34.31
N LEU A 36 111.74 50.66 -34.96
CA LEU A 36 110.61 51.59 -34.92
C LEU A 36 109.34 50.99 -35.54
N GLU A 37 109.46 50.32 -36.68
CA GLU A 37 108.35 49.59 -37.33
C GLU A 37 107.80 48.51 -36.40
N LEU A 38 108.67 47.64 -35.85
CA LEU A 38 108.27 46.59 -34.91
C LEU A 38 107.61 47.16 -33.63
N GLN A 39 108.09 48.30 -33.14
CA GLN A 39 107.48 48.98 -32.00
C GLN A 39 106.05 49.44 -32.32
N ASN A 40 105.83 49.98 -33.52
CA ASN A 40 104.51 50.40 -33.98
C ASN A 40 103.58 49.20 -34.16
N ASP A 41 104.05 48.12 -34.80
CA ASP A 41 103.29 46.88 -34.98
C ASP A 41 102.90 46.27 -33.64
N LEU A 42 103.81 46.28 -32.65
CA LEU A 42 103.53 45.83 -31.29
C LEU A 42 102.43 46.66 -30.62
N ASN A 43 102.47 48.00 -30.79
CA ASN A 43 101.45 48.88 -30.23
C ASN A 43 100.08 48.64 -30.87
N VAL A 44 100.02 48.43 -32.20
CA VAL A 44 98.78 48.09 -32.92
C VAL A 44 98.24 46.75 -32.45
N ALA A 45 99.08 45.71 -32.40
CA ALA A 45 98.68 44.39 -31.92
C ALA A 45 98.16 44.42 -30.47
N ASN A 46 98.75 45.25 -29.60
CA ASN A 46 98.26 45.44 -28.24
C ASN A 46 96.88 46.10 -28.21
N ALA A 47 96.65 47.13 -29.04
CA ALA A 47 95.34 47.78 -29.13
C ALA A 47 94.25 46.80 -29.63
N ASP A 48 94.58 45.96 -30.62
CA ASP A 48 93.69 44.92 -31.14
C ASP A 48 93.40 43.85 -30.08
N LEU A 49 94.42 43.40 -29.34
CA LEU A 49 94.27 42.44 -28.25
C LEU A 49 93.35 42.98 -27.15
N ASP A 50 93.50 44.25 -26.77
CA ASP A 50 92.63 44.87 -25.77
C ASP A 50 91.21 45.09 -26.31
N GLY A 51 91.05 45.31 -27.63
CA GLY A 51 89.77 45.26 -28.33
C GLY A 51 89.09 43.90 -28.19
N ALA A 52 89.82 42.83 -28.51
CA ALA A 52 89.33 41.46 -28.43
C ALA A 52 88.98 41.03 -26.99
N LYS A 53 89.76 41.47 -25.99
CA LYS A 53 89.44 41.23 -24.56
C LYS A 53 88.11 41.86 -24.17
N ARG A 54 87.88 43.12 -24.56
CA ARG A 54 86.63 43.83 -24.28
C ARG A 54 85.43 43.17 -24.97
N SER A 55 85.56 42.75 -26.23
CA SER A 55 84.48 42.04 -26.92
C SER A 55 84.21 40.67 -26.29
N ARG A 56 85.24 39.95 -25.87
CA ARG A 56 85.09 38.67 -25.15
C ARG A 56 84.35 38.86 -23.82
N GLU A 57 84.73 39.86 -23.03
CA GLU A 57 84.06 40.17 -21.76
C GLU A 57 82.57 40.51 -21.94
N MET A 58 82.23 41.24 -23.01
CA MET A 58 80.84 41.54 -23.38
C MET A 58 80.05 40.26 -23.66
N VAL A 59 80.57 39.38 -24.52
CA VAL A 59 79.91 38.10 -24.84
C VAL A 59 79.79 37.20 -23.61
N GLU A 60 80.82 37.15 -22.74
CA GLU A 60 80.75 36.39 -21.50
C GLU A 60 79.68 36.94 -20.53
N GLN A 61 79.47 38.25 -20.50
CA GLN A 61 78.37 38.86 -19.71
C GLN A 61 77.00 38.50 -20.29
N GLU A 62 76.82 38.58 -21.61
CA GLU A 62 75.57 38.18 -22.28
C GLU A 62 75.26 36.69 -22.08
N LEU A 63 76.28 35.83 -22.17
CA LEU A 63 76.16 34.40 -21.90
C LEU A 63 75.72 34.14 -20.46
N ARG A 64 76.33 34.82 -19.48
CA ARG A 64 75.92 34.72 -18.07
C ARG A 64 74.48 35.18 -17.87
N GLY A 65 74.07 36.29 -18.51
CA GLY A 65 72.69 36.77 -18.47
C GLY A 65 71.69 35.73 -19.02
N SER A 66 72.01 35.14 -20.17
CA SER A 66 71.20 34.09 -20.80
C SER A 66 71.11 32.83 -19.93
N GLN A 67 72.21 32.43 -19.29
CA GLN A 67 72.25 31.29 -18.38
C GLN A 67 71.32 31.49 -17.17
N VAL A 68 71.32 32.68 -16.57
CA VAL A 68 70.41 33.01 -15.46
C VAL A 68 68.95 32.94 -15.91
N GLN A 69 68.63 33.52 -17.08
CA GLN A 69 67.27 33.44 -17.63
C GLN A 69 66.83 32.00 -17.87
N LEU A 70 67.70 31.14 -18.40
CA LEU A 70 67.42 29.71 -18.58
C LEU A 70 67.15 29.01 -17.25
N SER A 71 67.92 29.31 -16.20
CA SER A 71 67.67 28.76 -14.85
C SER A 71 66.31 29.21 -14.29
N MET A 72 65.93 30.47 -14.48
CA MET A 72 64.62 30.98 -14.06
C MET A 72 63.47 30.32 -14.82
N ILE A 73 63.60 30.16 -16.14
CA ILE A 73 62.61 29.47 -16.98
C ILE A 73 62.48 28.01 -16.53
N GLY A 74 63.60 27.31 -16.29
CA GLY A 74 63.60 25.95 -15.79
C GLY A 74 62.85 25.80 -14.46
N ALA A 75 63.10 26.70 -13.51
CA ALA A 75 62.38 26.73 -12.25
C ALA A 75 60.87 26.98 -12.44
N SER A 76 60.49 27.88 -13.36
CA SER A 76 59.08 28.14 -13.66
C SER A 76 58.38 26.95 -14.33
N ILE A 77 59.08 26.23 -15.21
CA ILE A 77 58.55 25.01 -15.85
C ILE A 77 58.27 23.96 -14.78
N HIS A 78 59.24 23.69 -13.89
CA HIS A 78 59.03 22.72 -12.81
C HIS A 78 57.89 23.10 -11.87
N ALA A 79 57.73 24.39 -11.55
CA ALA A 79 56.60 24.86 -10.77
C ALA A 79 55.25 24.65 -11.49
N GLN A 80 55.21 24.85 -12.82
CA GLN A 80 54.02 24.59 -13.63
C GLN A 80 53.71 23.10 -13.72
N GLU A 81 54.72 22.24 -13.93
CA GLU A 81 54.57 20.78 -13.95
C GLU A 81 53.99 20.26 -12.63
N ALA A 82 54.49 20.75 -11.48
CA ALA A 82 53.95 20.39 -10.17
C ALA A 82 52.47 20.77 -10.03
N ARG A 83 52.07 21.96 -10.50
CA ARG A 83 50.67 22.39 -10.50
C ARG A 83 49.79 21.54 -11.41
N ILE A 84 50.29 21.16 -12.59
CA ILE A 84 49.57 20.28 -13.51
C ILE A 84 49.32 18.92 -12.86
N SER A 85 50.32 18.34 -12.20
CA SER A 85 50.17 17.06 -11.48
C SER A 85 49.11 17.14 -10.38
N LEU A 86 49.12 18.21 -9.57
CA LEU A 86 48.10 18.42 -8.53
C LEU A 86 46.69 18.54 -9.12
N LEU A 87 46.52 19.34 -10.19
CA LEU A 87 45.23 19.48 -10.86
C LEU A 87 44.74 18.16 -11.46
N GLN A 88 45.65 17.33 -11.99
CA GLN A 88 45.29 16.00 -12.51
C GLN A 88 44.79 15.08 -11.38
N GLU A 89 45.42 15.11 -10.21
CA GLU A 89 44.96 14.35 -9.04
C GLU A 89 43.58 14.81 -8.57
N GLU A 90 43.35 16.13 -8.47
CA GLU A 90 42.04 16.69 -8.13
C GLU A 90 40.96 16.29 -9.13
N ILE A 91 41.25 16.35 -10.44
CA ILE A 91 40.31 15.92 -11.50
C ILE A 91 39.95 14.43 -11.35
N LEU A 92 40.93 13.57 -11.05
CA LEU A 92 40.68 12.14 -10.84
C LEU A 92 39.82 11.89 -9.62
N LYS A 93 40.07 12.61 -8.52
CA LYS A 93 39.26 12.52 -7.30
C LYS A 93 37.82 12.98 -7.57
N LEU A 94 37.63 14.15 -8.18
CA LEU A 94 36.31 14.67 -8.53
C LEU A 94 35.55 13.72 -9.47
N ARG A 95 36.24 13.05 -10.40
CA ARG A 95 35.64 12.02 -11.25
C ARG A 95 35.12 10.83 -10.43
N SER A 96 35.91 10.34 -9.49
CA SER A 96 35.51 9.24 -8.59
C SER A 96 34.30 9.61 -7.73
N ASP A 97 34.29 10.84 -7.19
CA ASP A 97 33.17 11.35 -6.39
C ASP A 97 31.90 11.47 -7.24
N LEU A 98 32.02 11.95 -8.49
CA LEU A 98 30.91 12.04 -9.43
C LEU A 98 30.33 10.66 -9.78
N ASP A 99 31.19 9.67 -10.03
CA ASP A 99 30.74 8.30 -10.32
C ASP A 99 30.01 7.67 -9.12
N THR A 100 30.49 7.94 -7.91
CA THR A 100 29.83 7.53 -6.66
C THR A 100 28.44 8.17 -6.54
N LEU A 101 28.36 9.50 -6.65
CA LEU A 101 27.09 10.24 -6.56
C LEU A 101 26.09 9.79 -7.64
N LYS A 102 26.55 9.54 -8.87
CA LYS A 102 25.71 9.03 -9.95
C LYS A 102 25.12 7.66 -9.61
N SER A 103 25.88 6.80 -8.95
CA SER A 103 25.40 5.49 -8.52
C SER A 103 24.35 5.59 -7.41
N GLU A 104 24.53 6.51 -6.46
CA GLU A 104 23.58 6.79 -5.38
C GLU A 104 22.26 7.37 -5.92
N VAL A 105 22.34 8.35 -6.82
CA VAL A 105 21.16 8.93 -7.49
C VAL A 105 20.39 7.86 -8.25
N ARG A 106 21.09 6.94 -8.93
CA ARG A 106 20.44 5.80 -9.60
C ARG A 106 19.71 4.92 -8.60
N PHE A 107 20.35 4.55 -7.49
CA PHE A 107 19.75 3.74 -6.44
C PHE A 107 18.48 4.40 -5.85
N MET A 108 18.56 5.67 -5.46
CA MET A 108 17.41 6.41 -4.91
C MET A 108 16.24 6.49 -5.90
N ARG A 109 16.53 6.71 -7.18
CA ARG A 109 15.50 6.73 -8.21
C ARG A 109 14.81 5.37 -8.34
N ASP A 110 15.59 4.29 -8.34
CA ASP A 110 15.05 2.94 -8.48
C ASP A 110 14.22 2.54 -7.24
N GLU A 111 14.66 2.94 -6.03
CA GLU A 111 13.90 2.78 -4.78
C GLU A 111 12.57 3.56 -4.81
N PHE A 112 12.59 4.81 -5.27
CA PHE A 112 11.39 5.62 -5.44
C PHE A 112 10.41 4.97 -6.42
N VAL A 113 10.89 4.53 -7.59
CA VAL A 113 10.06 3.85 -8.59
C VAL A 113 9.43 2.58 -8.02
N ASN A 114 10.20 1.77 -7.29
CA ASN A 114 9.69 0.56 -6.63
C ASN A 114 8.60 0.91 -5.60
N SER A 115 8.83 1.91 -4.77
CA SER A 115 7.85 2.38 -3.78
C SER A 115 6.55 2.85 -4.44
N MET A 116 6.66 3.60 -5.54
CA MET A 116 5.50 4.06 -6.31
C MET A 116 4.76 2.90 -6.98
N CYS A 117 5.47 1.90 -7.49
CA CYS A 117 4.86 0.68 -8.03
C CYS A 117 4.05 -0.07 -6.96
N GLU A 118 4.59 -0.23 -5.75
CA GLU A 118 3.88 -0.86 -4.64
C GLU A 118 2.66 -0.06 -4.20
N LEU A 119 2.78 1.27 -4.11
CA LEU A 119 1.63 2.13 -3.83
C LEU A 119 0.54 1.99 -4.89
N ASN A 120 0.92 2.00 -6.17
CA ASN A 120 -0.02 1.82 -7.28
C ASN A 120 -0.70 0.43 -7.25
N LYS A 121 0.00 -0.63 -6.82
CA LYS A 121 -0.62 -1.95 -6.60
C LYS A 121 -1.69 -1.88 -5.50
N LYS A 122 -1.40 -1.22 -4.38
CA LYS A 122 -2.36 -1.05 -3.28
C LYS A 122 -3.58 -0.22 -3.71
N ILE A 123 -3.37 0.88 -4.45
CA ILE A 123 -4.48 1.69 -4.97
C ILE A 123 -5.40 0.84 -5.87
N ARG A 124 -4.80 0.02 -6.75
CA ARG A 124 -5.56 -0.85 -7.65
C ARG A 124 -6.30 -1.99 -6.94
N SER A 125 -5.90 -2.38 -5.72
CA SER A 125 -6.60 -3.43 -4.96
C SER A 125 -7.80 -2.90 -4.15
N ILE A 126 -7.89 -1.59 -3.92
CA ILE A 126 -8.99 -0.98 -3.15
C ILE A 126 -10.37 -1.33 -3.73
N PRO A 127 -10.64 -1.17 -5.05
CA PRO A 127 -11.96 -1.50 -5.60
C PRO A 127 -12.31 -2.97 -5.38
N THR A 128 -11.37 -3.88 -5.61
CA THR A 128 -11.59 -5.32 -5.42
C THR A 128 -11.93 -5.66 -3.97
N CYS A 129 -11.21 -5.06 -3.01
CA CYS A 129 -11.49 -5.22 -1.59
C CYS A 129 -12.87 -4.65 -1.23
N PHE A 130 -13.22 -3.47 -1.74
CA PHE A 130 -14.51 -2.84 -1.50
C PHE A 130 -15.66 -3.67 -2.08
N TYR A 131 -15.57 -4.14 -3.32
CA TYR A 131 -16.57 -5.01 -3.94
C TYR A 131 -16.73 -6.32 -3.16
N PHE A 132 -15.63 -6.93 -2.72
CA PHE A 132 -15.68 -8.16 -1.93
C PHE A 132 -16.40 -7.96 -0.59
N HIS A 133 -16.07 -6.91 0.16
CA HIS A 133 -16.73 -6.60 1.42
C HIS A 133 -18.21 -6.23 1.23
N LEU A 134 -18.53 -5.41 0.22
CA LEU A 134 -19.91 -5.02 -0.08
C LEU A 134 -20.75 -6.24 -0.48
N PHE A 135 -20.24 -7.11 -1.33
CA PHE A 135 -20.91 -8.35 -1.72
C PHE A 135 -21.18 -9.25 -0.51
N SER A 136 -20.16 -9.45 0.34
CA SER A 136 -20.29 -10.26 1.56
C SER A 136 -21.37 -9.72 2.50
N PHE A 137 -21.42 -8.40 2.67
CA PHE A 137 -22.42 -7.72 3.49
C PHE A 137 -23.83 -7.86 2.90
N LEU A 138 -23.99 -7.60 1.61
CA LEU A 138 -25.28 -7.75 0.92
C LEU A 138 -25.79 -9.19 0.99
N LYS A 139 -24.89 -10.17 0.85
CA LYS A 139 -25.25 -11.58 0.97
C LYS A 139 -25.76 -11.93 2.39
N GLY A 140 -25.09 -11.42 3.42
CA GLY A 140 -25.56 -11.58 4.80
C GLY A 140 -26.93 -10.94 5.06
N LEU A 141 -27.21 -9.78 4.45
CA LEU A 141 -28.54 -9.16 4.53
C LEU A 141 -29.62 -10.00 3.82
N GLU A 142 -29.32 -10.53 2.64
CA GLU A 142 -30.22 -11.41 1.89
C GLU A 142 -30.60 -12.67 2.71
N ASP A 143 -29.60 -13.31 3.33
CA ASP A 143 -29.82 -14.50 4.15
C ASP A 143 -30.67 -14.18 5.39
N ASN A 144 -30.46 -13.03 6.03
CA ASN A 144 -31.27 -12.55 7.16
C ASN A 144 -32.72 -12.26 6.75
N ILE A 145 -32.94 -11.59 5.62
CA ILE A 145 -34.29 -11.31 5.09
C ILE A 145 -35.03 -12.62 4.77
N THR A 146 -34.33 -13.58 4.19
CA THR A 146 -34.87 -14.90 3.88
C THR A 146 -35.30 -15.62 5.16
N CYS A 147 -34.45 -15.61 6.20
CA CYS A 147 -34.78 -16.18 7.51
C CYS A 147 -36.02 -15.53 8.14
N LEU A 148 -36.09 -14.19 8.16
CA LEU A 148 -37.24 -13.46 8.69
C LEU A 148 -38.52 -13.75 7.91
N SER A 149 -38.44 -13.89 6.57
CA SER A 149 -39.60 -14.24 5.75
C SER A 149 -40.14 -15.63 6.11
N THR A 150 -39.26 -16.60 6.35
CA THR A 150 -39.66 -17.94 6.82
C THR A 150 -40.35 -17.87 8.18
N GLN A 151 -39.77 -17.15 9.15
CA GLN A 151 -40.38 -16.98 10.48
C GLN A 151 -41.74 -16.28 10.41
N MET A 152 -41.89 -15.28 9.54
CA MET A 152 -43.15 -14.59 9.33
C MET A 152 -44.22 -15.53 8.78
N HIS A 153 -43.89 -16.37 7.80
CA HIS A 153 -44.83 -17.37 7.27
C HIS A 153 -45.22 -18.43 8.30
N GLU A 154 -44.29 -18.87 9.15
CA GLU A 154 -44.60 -19.78 10.26
C GLU A 154 -45.58 -19.15 11.25
N LEU A 155 -45.34 -17.90 11.64
CA LEU A 155 -46.21 -17.14 12.55
C LEU A 155 -47.60 -16.87 11.93
N GLU A 156 -47.66 -16.52 10.65
CA GLU A 156 -48.93 -16.35 9.92
C GLU A 156 -49.75 -17.65 9.92
N ALA A 157 -49.11 -18.79 9.66
CA ALA A 157 -49.76 -20.10 9.69
C ALA A 157 -50.28 -20.45 11.09
N GLU A 158 -49.51 -20.16 12.14
CA GLU A 158 -49.93 -20.35 13.52
C GLU A 158 -51.11 -19.43 13.88
N TYR A 159 -51.05 -18.16 13.48
CA TYR A 159 -52.13 -17.20 13.72
C TYR A 159 -53.44 -17.60 13.01
N GLU A 160 -53.39 -18.09 11.78
CA GLU A 160 -54.59 -18.59 11.08
C GLU A 160 -55.19 -19.83 11.75
N LYS A 161 -54.33 -20.72 12.27
CA LYS A 161 -54.78 -21.87 13.07
C LYS A 161 -55.48 -21.42 14.35
N GLU A 162 -54.91 -20.45 15.07
CA GLU A 162 -55.53 -19.89 16.28
C GLU A 162 -56.82 -19.14 15.98
N ARG A 163 -56.88 -18.42 14.85
CA ARG A 163 -58.11 -17.80 14.36
C ARG A 163 -59.22 -18.85 14.16
N HIS A 164 -58.90 -19.94 13.46
CA HIS A 164 -59.85 -21.05 13.24
C HIS A 164 -60.29 -21.71 14.56
N ASN A 165 -59.35 -21.93 15.50
CA ASN A 165 -59.66 -22.46 16.82
C ASN A 165 -60.61 -21.54 17.59
N ARG A 166 -60.35 -20.23 17.59
CA ARG A 166 -61.19 -19.23 18.26
C ARG A 166 -62.60 -19.24 17.68
N ASP A 167 -62.75 -19.23 16.36
CA ASP A 167 -64.06 -19.23 15.69
C ASP A 167 -64.87 -20.48 16.08
N LYS A 168 -64.21 -21.66 16.17
CA LYS A 168 -64.83 -22.91 16.66
C LYS A 168 -65.26 -22.83 18.12
N VAL A 169 -64.44 -22.24 19.00
CA VAL A 169 -64.80 -22.05 20.42
C VAL A 169 -65.99 -21.10 20.55
N CYS A 170 -66.06 -20.03 19.77
CA CYS A 170 -67.20 -19.11 19.74
C CYS A 170 -68.50 -19.82 19.33
N GLU A 171 -68.46 -20.69 18.32
CA GLU A 171 -69.62 -21.49 17.90
C GLU A 171 -70.10 -22.44 19.02
N GLN A 172 -69.16 -23.12 19.69
CA GLN A 172 -69.46 -24.00 20.82
C GLN A 172 -70.06 -23.23 22.00
N LEU A 173 -69.52 -22.06 22.32
CA LEU A 173 -70.03 -21.20 23.38
C LEU A 173 -71.48 -20.77 23.07
N ALA A 174 -71.76 -20.30 21.85
CA ALA A 174 -73.10 -19.92 21.43
C ALA A 174 -74.10 -21.09 21.55
N HIS A 175 -73.66 -22.32 21.27
CA HIS A 175 -74.49 -23.51 21.48
C HIS A 175 -74.75 -23.78 22.97
N VAL A 176 -73.74 -23.66 23.83
CA VAL A 176 -73.89 -23.83 25.28
C VAL A 176 -74.78 -22.73 25.88
N GLU A 177 -74.61 -21.48 25.46
CA GLU A 177 -75.45 -20.36 25.89
C GLU A 177 -76.92 -20.59 25.53
N ARG A 178 -77.23 -21.02 24.29
CA ARG A 178 -78.60 -21.39 23.90
C ARG A 178 -79.20 -22.47 24.80
N ARG A 179 -78.41 -23.50 25.14
CA ARG A 179 -78.84 -24.57 26.07
C ARG A 179 -79.05 -24.04 27.48
N TRP A 180 -78.16 -23.15 27.95
CA TRP A 180 -78.29 -22.51 29.25
C TRP A 180 -79.57 -21.68 29.32
N PHE A 181 -79.85 -20.81 28.34
CA PHE A 181 -81.10 -20.05 28.28
C PHE A 181 -82.33 -20.95 28.30
N LEU A 182 -82.31 -22.07 27.56
CA LEU A 182 -83.40 -23.04 27.58
C LEU A 182 -83.56 -23.68 28.98
N VAL A 183 -82.47 -24.09 29.62
CA VAL A 183 -82.48 -24.65 30.98
C VAL A 183 -82.99 -23.63 31.99
N THR A 184 -82.55 -22.37 31.91
CA THR A 184 -83.03 -21.29 32.78
C THR A 184 -84.54 -21.05 32.59
N ALA A 185 -85.04 -21.04 31.34
CA ALA A 185 -86.46 -20.91 31.07
C ALA A 185 -87.26 -22.11 31.63
N ILE A 186 -86.77 -23.34 31.43
CA ILE A 186 -87.37 -24.55 32.01
C ILE A 186 -87.42 -24.45 33.54
N MET A 187 -86.33 -24.01 34.18
CA MET A 187 -86.25 -23.82 35.63
C MET A 187 -87.28 -22.80 36.14
N GLU A 188 -87.47 -21.69 35.43
CA GLU A 188 -88.47 -20.67 35.81
C GLU A 188 -89.90 -21.20 35.66
N GLU A 189 -90.21 -21.87 34.54
CA GLU A 189 -91.52 -22.52 34.33
C GLU A 189 -91.79 -23.63 35.36
N THR A 190 -90.79 -24.45 35.69
CA THR A 190 -90.95 -25.47 36.74
C THR A 190 -91.17 -24.86 38.11
N LYS A 191 -90.52 -23.74 38.42
CA LYS A 191 -90.77 -23.00 39.66
C LYS A 191 -92.21 -22.47 39.73
N GLN A 192 -92.73 -21.90 38.64
CA GLN A 192 -94.14 -21.48 38.55
C GLN A 192 -95.11 -22.65 38.71
N LEU A 193 -94.83 -23.81 38.10
CA LEU A 193 -95.62 -25.03 38.30
C LEU A 193 -95.58 -25.52 39.76
N GLN A 194 -94.44 -25.39 40.43
CA GLN A 194 -94.27 -25.77 41.82
C GLN A 194 -95.02 -24.82 42.77
N GLU A 195 -95.03 -23.51 42.48
CA GLU A 195 -95.86 -22.52 43.18
C GLU A 195 -97.38 -22.73 42.94
N LEU A 196 -97.79 -23.18 41.74
CA LEU A 196 -99.17 -23.59 41.46
C LEU A 196 -99.59 -24.89 42.17
N ALA A 197 -98.66 -25.82 42.36
CA ALA A 197 -98.88 -27.06 43.11
C ALA A 197 -98.98 -26.84 44.62
N GLU A 198 -98.51 -25.69 45.13
CA GLU A 198 -98.68 -25.24 46.52
C GLU A 198 -99.99 -24.44 46.74
N TYR A 199 -101.07 -24.76 46.01
CA TYR A 199 -102.39 -24.18 46.28
C TYR A 199 -103.16 -24.94 47.40
N PRO A 200 -103.82 -24.26 48.36
CA PRO A 200 -104.07 -24.82 49.70
C PRO A 200 -105.28 -25.75 49.84
N SER A 201 -105.11 -26.81 50.63
CA SER A 201 -106.09 -27.47 51.52
C SER A 201 -107.58 -27.10 51.37
N TRP A 202 -108.32 -27.81 50.51
CA TRP A 202 -109.79 -27.82 50.51
C TRP A 202 -110.43 -29.13 50.03
N PHE A 203 -109.65 -30.18 49.75
CA PHE A 203 -110.17 -31.50 49.35
C PHE A 203 -110.32 -32.47 50.55
N GLU A 204 -110.84 -31.96 51.68
CA GLU A 204 -111.16 -32.75 52.89
C GLU A 204 -112.68 -32.80 53.21
N CYS A 205 -113.57 -32.43 52.27
CA CYS A 205 -115.01 -32.27 52.56
C CYS A 205 -115.99 -33.19 51.81
N PHE A 206 -115.63 -34.40 51.37
CA PHE A 206 -116.60 -35.39 50.85
C PHE A 206 -116.50 -36.78 51.50
N PRO A 207 -117.26 -37.07 52.57
CA PRO A 207 -117.16 -38.30 53.35
C PRO A 207 -118.10 -39.42 52.86
N ASN A 208 -118.05 -39.81 51.57
CA ASN A 208 -118.86 -40.96 51.10
C ASN A 208 -118.35 -41.72 49.86
N TYR A 209 -117.05 -41.63 49.54
CA TYR A 209 -116.49 -42.32 48.37
C TYR A 209 -115.83 -43.68 48.68
N LYS A 210 -115.33 -43.87 49.91
CA LYS A 210 -114.58 -45.09 50.28
C LYS A 210 -115.44 -46.36 50.49
N LYS A 211 -116.76 -46.22 50.63
CA LYS A 211 -117.69 -47.35 50.79
C LYS A 211 -118.21 -47.88 49.45
N GLN A 212 -118.28 -47.01 48.43
CA GLN A 212 -118.73 -47.39 47.09
C GLN A 212 -117.68 -48.15 46.29
N THR A 213 -116.38 -47.88 46.47
CA THR A 213 -115.31 -48.62 45.77
C THR A 213 -115.20 -50.08 46.20
N SER A 214 -115.46 -50.41 47.46
CA SER A 214 -115.43 -51.81 47.95
C SER A 214 -116.65 -52.62 47.53
N GLU A 215 -117.83 -52.00 47.37
CA GLU A 215 -119.01 -52.69 46.81
C GLU A 215 -118.91 -52.83 45.28
N LEU A 216 -118.34 -51.84 44.59
CA LEU A 216 -118.13 -51.90 43.13
C LEU A 216 -117.10 -52.98 42.74
N GLU A 217 -115.98 -53.12 43.46
CA GLU A 217 -115.00 -54.19 43.22
C GLU A 217 -115.61 -55.59 43.43
N LYS A 218 -116.50 -55.77 44.42
CA LYS A 218 -117.21 -57.05 44.63
C LYS A 218 -118.20 -57.36 43.50
N VAL A 219 -118.89 -56.35 42.98
CA VAL A 219 -119.82 -56.52 41.84
C VAL A 219 -119.05 -56.84 40.56
N TYR A 220 -117.90 -56.19 40.31
CA TYR A 220 -117.08 -56.49 39.12
C TYR A 220 -116.42 -57.87 39.20
N ALA A 221 -115.96 -58.32 40.37
CA ALA A 221 -115.44 -59.67 40.54
C ALA A 221 -116.51 -60.75 40.30
N SER A 222 -117.74 -60.54 40.82
CA SER A 222 -118.88 -61.43 40.59
C SER A 222 -119.36 -61.44 39.13
N LEU A 223 -119.36 -60.28 38.45
CA LEU A 223 -119.74 -60.18 37.05
C LEU A 223 -118.69 -60.81 36.13
N GLY A 224 -117.41 -60.74 36.50
CA GLY A 224 -116.30 -61.41 35.80
C GLY A 224 -116.45 -62.94 35.80
N GLU A 225 -116.79 -63.55 36.94
CA GLU A 225 -116.99 -65.00 37.03
C GLU A 225 -118.24 -65.48 36.28
N ASP A 226 -119.33 -64.70 36.27
CA ASP A 226 -120.56 -65.03 35.54
C ASP A 226 -120.44 -64.86 34.02
N LEU A 227 -119.69 -63.85 33.55
CA LEU A 227 -119.36 -63.70 32.14
C LEU A 227 -118.41 -64.81 31.67
N GLN A 228 -117.46 -65.23 32.51
CA GLN A 228 -116.56 -66.33 32.18
C GLN A 228 -117.29 -67.68 32.06
N LYS A 229 -118.32 -67.94 32.88
CA LYS A 229 -119.21 -69.11 32.74
C LYS A 229 -120.14 -69.06 31.53
N LYS A 230 -120.53 -67.87 31.06
CA LYS A 230 -121.38 -67.69 29.86
C LYS A 230 -120.60 -67.73 28.54
N CYS A 231 -119.30 -67.46 28.57
CA CYS A 231 -118.42 -67.50 27.40
C CYS A 231 -117.72 -68.85 27.19
N THR A 232 -118.03 -69.88 27.99
CA THR A 232 -117.55 -71.25 27.79
C THR A 232 -118.56 -72.06 26.96
N CYS A 233 -118.15 -72.53 25.78
CA CYS A 233 -119.00 -73.35 24.89
C CYS A 233 -119.26 -74.75 25.50
N PRO A 234 -120.53 -75.18 25.72
CA PRO A 234 -120.85 -76.49 26.31
C PRO A 234 -120.41 -77.71 25.48
N GLY A 235 -119.97 -77.52 24.23
CA GLY A 235 -119.55 -78.59 23.31
C GLY A 235 -118.03 -78.75 23.11
N CYS A 236 -117.19 -77.79 23.51
CA CYS A 236 -115.74 -77.87 23.28
C CYS A 236 -114.83 -77.08 24.26
N GLY A 237 -115.36 -76.49 25.35
CA GLY A 237 -114.57 -76.08 26.51
C GLY A 237 -113.45 -75.03 26.30
N SER A 238 -113.42 -74.32 25.17
CA SER A 238 -112.37 -73.34 24.85
C SER A 238 -112.94 -71.91 24.83
N ASN A 239 -112.24 -70.95 25.47
CA ASN A 239 -112.65 -69.54 25.60
C ASN A 239 -112.20 -68.74 24.36
N ASN A 240 -113.17 -68.16 23.64
CA ASN A 240 -112.99 -67.41 22.38
C ASN A 240 -112.58 -65.93 22.57
N ILE A 241 -111.57 -65.64 23.40
CA ILE A 241 -110.96 -64.30 23.45
C ILE A 241 -109.51 -64.46 22.97
N GLU A 242 -109.41 -64.85 21.71
CA GLU A 242 -108.22 -64.65 20.88
C GLU A 242 -108.01 -63.15 20.63
N ASP A 243 -106.73 -62.83 20.41
CA ASP A 243 -106.27 -61.92 19.36
C ASP A 243 -106.72 -60.46 19.34
N GLY A 244 -105.72 -59.59 19.45
CA GLY A 244 -105.72 -58.36 18.66
C GLY A 244 -104.90 -57.24 19.24
N GLY A 245 -103.73 -56.97 18.64
CA GLY A 245 -103.29 -55.59 18.44
C GLY A 245 -101.84 -55.27 18.84
N ASN A 246 -100.97 -55.31 17.82
CA ASN A 246 -99.79 -54.47 17.54
C ASN A 246 -98.89 -53.97 18.67
#